data_AF-A0A6B3H4F4-F1
#
_entry.id   AF-A0A6B3H4F4-F1
#
_cell.length_a   1.000
_cell.length_b   1.000
_cell.length_c   1.000
_cell.angle_alpha   90.00
_cell.angle_beta   90.00
_cell.angle_gamma   90.00
#
_symmetry.space_group_name_H-M   'P 1'
#
loop_
_entity.id
_entity.type
_entity.pdbx_description
1 polymer ?
#
loop_
_entity_poly.entity_id
_entity_poly.type
_entity_poly.pdbx_seq_one_letter_code
_entity_poly.pdbx_strand_id
1 'polypeptide(L)'
;ALTGDAAGQVRELLRTESGNAAIDFVPDVAASEAAHGDRNAALAHFMASYGNVSLPVPELLAAYFRQCSIEASCADLALSAGFLARHGVRADGSALLTRSQAKQVNAVMLTCGTYDAAGEFAYRVGLPGKSGVGGGIIAIVPGECTLCVWSPGLDRRGNSVAGVAALDRFTTLTGLSVF
;
A
#
# COMPACT_ATOMS: atom_id res chain seq x y z
N ALA A 1 -22.16 3.88 8.53
CA ALA A 1 -22.81 4.02 7.22
C ALA A 1 -21.73 3.99 6.15
N LEU A 2 -21.83 3.13 5.14
CA LEU A 2 -20.90 3.14 3.99
C LEU A 2 -21.14 4.45 3.25
N THR A 3 -20.41 5.49 3.64
CA THR A 3 -20.42 6.78 2.93
C THR A 3 -19.89 6.49 1.53
N GLY A 4 -20.59 6.94 0.48
CA GLY A 4 -20.28 6.61 -0.91
C GLY A 4 -18.94 7.14 -1.44
N ASP A 5 -17.95 7.40 -0.58
CA ASP A 5 -16.60 7.81 -0.93
C ASP A 5 -15.54 6.99 -0.17
N ALA A 6 -15.29 5.75 -0.64
CA ALA A 6 -14.26 4.87 -0.08
C ALA A 6 -12.84 5.46 -0.23
N ALA A 7 -12.53 6.07 -1.39
CA ALA A 7 -11.23 6.68 -1.65
C ALA A 7 -10.97 7.86 -0.69
N GLY A 8 -12.00 8.65 -0.39
CA GLY A 8 -11.95 9.74 0.58
C GLY A 8 -11.65 9.27 2.00
N GLN A 9 -12.21 8.12 2.43
CA GLN A 9 -11.88 7.52 3.73
C GLN A 9 -10.40 7.09 3.80
N VAL A 10 -9.86 6.53 2.72
CA VAL A 10 -8.43 6.17 2.65
C VAL A 10 -7.56 7.41 2.72
N ARG A 11 -7.87 8.46 1.96
CA ARG A 11 -7.14 9.74 2.02
C ARG A 11 -7.17 10.32 3.44
N GLU A 12 -8.31 10.31 4.09
CA GLU A 12 -8.45 10.86 5.44
C GLU A 12 -7.65 10.06 6.49
N LEU A 13 -7.63 8.72 6.35
CA LEU A 13 -6.76 7.88 7.16
C LEU A 13 -5.29 8.25 6.96
N LEU A 14 -4.83 8.42 5.71
CA LEU A 14 -3.46 8.81 5.41
C LEU A 14 -3.11 10.18 6.01
N ARG A 15 -3.99 11.18 5.83
CA ARG A 15 -3.84 12.54 6.40
C ARG A 15 -3.73 12.49 7.92
N THR A 16 -4.61 11.74 8.58
CA THR A 16 -4.63 11.66 10.04
C THR A 16 -3.38 10.98 10.59
N GLU A 17 -2.99 9.83 10.02
CA GLU A 17 -1.84 9.08 10.54
C GLU A 17 -0.48 9.70 10.18
N SER A 18 -0.39 10.47 9.08
CA SER A 18 0.81 11.24 8.73
C SER A 18 0.88 12.61 9.43
N GLY A 19 -0.25 13.15 9.87
CA GLY A 19 -0.35 14.55 10.31
C GLY A 19 -0.30 15.56 9.16
N ASN A 20 -0.38 15.11 7.90
CA ASN A 20 -0.27 15.97 6.72
C ASN A 20 -1.62 16.10 6.00
N ALA A 21 -2.31 17.23 6.22
CA ALA A 21 -3.59 17.53 5.58
C ALA A 21 -3.50 17.80 4.06
N ALA A 22 -2.29 17.98 3.50
CA ALA A 22 -2.10 18.29 2.09
C ALA A 22 -2.12 17.06 1.16
N ILE A 23 -2.04 15.83 1.70
CA ILE A 23 -2.15 14.58 0.92
C ILE A 23 -3.47 14.60 0.16
N ASP A 24 -3.46 14.52 -1.15
CA ASP A 24 -4.69 14.54 -1.95
C ASP A 24 -4.56 13.67 -3.20
N PHE A 25 -5.68 13.57 -3.92
CA PHE A 25 -5.74 12.91 -5.21
C PHE A 25 -5.05 13.75 -6.28
N VAL A 26 -4.43 13.08 -7.25
CA VAL A 26 -3.91 13.70 -8.48
C VAL A 26 -4.90 13.39 -9.61
N PRO A 27 -5.76 14.34 -10.03
CA PRO A 27 -6.81 14.07 -11.01
C PRO A 27 -6.29 13.56 -12.36
N ASP A 28 -5.13 14.08 -12.80
CA ASP A 28 -4.52 13.69 -14.07
C ASP A 28 -4.07 12.21 -14.06
N VAL A 29 -3.57 11.71 -12.93
CA VAL A 29 -3.22 10.30 -12.76
C VAL A 29 -4.46 9.43 -12.81
N ALA A 30 -5.54 9.81 -12.10
CA ALA A 30 -6.80 9.06 -12.13
C ALA A 30 -7.43 9.04 -13.55
N ALA A 31 -7.39 10.17 -14.27
CA ALA A 31 -7.87 10.25 -15.63
C ALA A 31 -7.03 9.40 -16.59
N SER A 32 -5.72 9.40 -16.43
CA SER A 32 -4.80 8.55 -17.20
C SER A 32 -5.05 7.07 -16.94
N GLU A 33 -5.22 6.64 -15.68
CA GLU A 33 -5.54 5.25 -15.35
C GLU A 33 -6.90 4.82 -15.90
N ALA A 34 -7.91 5.69 -15.85
CA ALA A 34 -9.22 5.42 -16.41
C ALA A 34 -9.18 5.22 -17.93
N ALA A 35 -8.36 6.01 -18.65
CA ALA A 35 -8.19 5.89 -20.09
C ALA A 35 -7.49 4.60 -20.54
N HIS A 36 -6.71 3.96 -19.66
CA HIS A 36 -5.94 2.75 -19.95
C HIS A 36 -6.36 1.56 -19.06
N GLY A 37 -7.59 1.61 -18.54
CA GLY A 37 -8.11 0.73 -17.49
C GLY A 37 -8.61 -0.64 -17.94
N ASP A 38 -8.44 -1.03 -19.22
CA ASP A 38 -9.08 -2.21 -19.82
C ASP A 38 -8.85 -3.50 -19.04
N ARG A 39 -7.61 -3.73 -18.57
CA ARG A 39 -7.28 -4.92 -17.76
C ARG A 39 -8.07 -4.94 -16.45
N ASN A 40 -8.18 -3.79 -15.79
CA ASN A 40 -8.94 -3.67 -14.54
C ASN A 40 -10.44 -3.81 -14.81
N ALA A 41 -10.94 -3.30 -15.93
CA ALA A 41 -12.34 -3.47 -16.33
C ALA A 41 -12.69 -4.94 -16.58
N ALA A 42 -11.84 -5.67 -17.30
CA ALA A 42 -12.03 -7.10 -17.52
C ALA A 42 -12.09 -7.89 -16.20
N LEU A 43 -11.17 -7.61 -15.26
CA LEU A 43 -11.18 -8.23 -13.94
C LEU A 43 -12.41 -7.85 -13.12
N ALA A 44 -12.84 -6.58 -13.17
CA ALA A 44 -14.02 -6.12 -12.46
C ALA A 44 -15.31 -6.79 -12.97
N HIS A 45 -15.48 -6.91 -14.29
CA HIS A 45 -16.59 -7.66 -14.88
C HIS A 45 -16.56 -9.15 -14.53
N PHE A 46 -15.37 -9.76 -14.53
CA PHE A 46 -15.19 -11.14 -14.11
C PHE A 46 -15.60 -11.35 -12.65
N MET A 47 -15.18 -10.47 -11.73
CA MET A 47 -15.61 -10.55 -10.33
C MET A 47 -17.11 -10.32 -10.17
N ALA A 48 -17.69 -9.39 -10.95
CA ALA A 48 -19.13 -9.11 -10.93
C ALA A 48 -19.96 -10.31 -11.41
N SER A 49 -19.49 -11.10 -12.38
CA SER A 49 -20.21 -12.29 -12.86
C SER A 49 -20.33 -13.39 -11.79
N TYR A 50 -19.46 -13.39 -10.77
CA TYR A 50 -19.55 -14.29 -9.60
C TYR A 50 -20.32 -13.67 -8.42
N GLY A 51 -20.85 -12.45 -8.56
CA GLY A 51 -21.55 -11.76 -7.46
C GLY A 51 -20.62 -11.23 -6.36
N ASN A 52 -19.31 -11.15 -6.61
CA ASN A 52 -18.34 -10.62 -5.64
C ASN A 52 -18.33 -9.09 -5.55
N VAL A 53 -18.96 -8.42 -6.51
CA VAL A 53 -19.06 -6.95 -6.60
C VAL A 53 -20.53 -6.57 -6.65
N SER A 54 -20.95 -5.68 -5.75
CA SER A 54 -22.33 -5.16 -5.67
C SER A 54 -22.51 -3.80 -6.36
N LEU A 55 -21.42 -3.06 -6.59
CA LEU A 55 -21.43 -1.78 -7.29
C LEU A 55 -21.38 -1.98 -8.82
N PRO A 56 -21.99 -1.08 -9.62
CA PRO A 56 -21.75 -1.05 -11.05
C PRO A 56 -20.25 -0.94 -11.35
N VAL A 57 -19.76 -1.75 -12.29
CA VAL A 57 -18.33 -1.81 -12.64
C VAL A 57 -17.71 -0.43 -12.93
N PRO A 58 -18.36 0.48 -13.70
CA PRO A 58 -17.81 1.82 -13.93
C PRO A 58 -17.61 2.64 -12.63
N GLU A 59 -18.52 2.53 -11.67
CA GLU A 59 -18.43 3.24 -10.39
C GLU A 59 -17.32 2.64 -9.50
N LEU A 60 -17.20 1.32 -9.48
CA LEU A 60 -16.10 0.63 -8.79
C LEU A 60 -14.74 1.08 -9.34
N LEU A 61 -14.59 1.11 -10.66
CA LEU A 61 -13.35 1.51 -11.31
C LEU A 61 -13.03 2.98 -11.06
N ALA A 62 -14.03 3.87 -11.11
CA ALA A 62 -13.83 5.28 -10.78
C ALA A 62 -13.33 5.48 -9.35
N ALA A 63 -13.89 4.75 -8.37
CA ALA A 63 -13.42 4.77 -6.99
C ALA A 63 -12.00 4.20 -6.87
N TYR A 64 -11.69 3.11 -7.57
CA TYR A 64 -10.37 2.46 -7.57
C TYR A 64 -9.28 3.37 -8.15
N PHE A 65 -9.48 3.95 -9.34
CA PHE A 65 -8.50 4.85 -9.98
C PHE A 65 -8.29 6.13 -9.17
N ARG A 66 -9.37 6.65 -8.56
CA ARG A 66 -9.23 7.78 -7.63
C ARG A 66 -8.41 7.41 -6.40
N GLN A 67 -8.57 6.21 -5.84
CA GLN A 67 -7.74 5.77 -4.72
C GLN A 67 -6.27 5.58 -5.13
N CYS A 68 -6.01 5.05 -6.32
CA CYS A 68 -4.65 4.85 -6.85
C CYS A 68 -3.93 6.16 -7.19
N SER A 69 -4.66 7.27 -7.33
CA SER A 69 -4.07 8.58 -7.60
C SER A 69 -3.72 9.40 -6.35
N ILE A 70 -3.86 8.85 -5.14
CA ILE A 70 -3.41 9.55 -3.93
C ILE A 70 -1.89 9.70 -3.98
N GLU A 71 -1.40 10.94 -3.84
CA GLU A 71 0.02 11.26 -3.79
C GLU A 71 0.46 11.63 -2.36
N ALA A 72 1.61 11.09 -1.95
CA ALA A 72 2.19 11.31 -0.63
C ALA A 72 3.71 11.14 -0.69
N SER A 73 4.45 11.85 0.17
CA SER A 73 5.89 11.69 0.28
C SER A 73 6.28 10.37 0.99
N CYS A 74 7.55 9.96 0.92
CA CYS A 74 8.03 8.82 1.72
C CYS A 74 7.81 9.03 3.22
N ALA A 75 7.96 10.26 3.71
CA ALA A 75 7.76 10.57 5.13
C ALA A 75 6.28 10.37 5.51
N ASP A 76 5.36 10.87 4.68
CA ASP A 76 3.93 10.69 4.87
C ASP A 76 3.56 9.20 4.90
N LEU A 77 3.98 8.42 3.90
CA LEU A 77 3.67 6.99 3.81
C LEU A 77 4.26 6.18 4.96
N ALA A 78 5.48 6.51 5.41
CA ALA A 78 6.10 5.85 6.55
C ALA A 78 5.30 6.09 7.84
N LEU A 79 4.84 7.32 8.07
CA LEU A 79 4.02 7.66 9.23
C LEU A 79 2.63 7.04 9.12
N SER A 80 1.99 7.14 7.96
CA SER A 80 0.62 6.65 7.73
C SER A 80 0.45 5.15 7.96
N ALA A 81 1.48 4.36 7.67
CA ALA A 81 1.47 2.92 7.89
C ALA A 81 2.01 2.50 9.28
N GLY A 82 2.35 3.46 10.16
CA GLY A 82 2.91 3.19 11.48
C GLY A 82 2.02 2.36 12.40
N PHE A 83 0.69 2.39 12.20
CA PHE A 83 -0.23 1.58 13.00
C PHE A 83 0.01 0.07 12.80
N LEU A 84 0.55 -0.36 11.66
CA LEU A 84 0.88 -1.77 11.40
C LEU A 84 2.08 -2.24 12.22
N ALA A 85 3.09 -1.38 12.40
CA ALA A 85 4.20 -1.64 13.31
C ALA A 85 3.72 -1.68 14.77
N ARG A 86 2.77 -0.81 15.12
CA ARG A 86 2.12 -0.75 16.45
C ARG A 86 0.96 -1.73 16.63
N HIS A 87 0.91 -2.82 15.85
CA HIS A 87 -0.07 -3.89 15.99
C HIS A 87 -1.55 -3.45 15.93
N GLY A 88 -1.85 -2.44 15.12
CA GLY A 88 -3.19 -1.91 14.90
C GLY A 88 -3.52 -0.62 15.67
N VAL A 89 -2.59 -0.12 16.48
CA VAL A 89 -2.77 1.11 17.27
C VAL A 89 -2.35 2.35 16.48
N ARG A 90 -3.27 3.31 16.35
CA ARG A 90 -3.12 4.58 15.64
C ARG A 90 -2.13 5.51 16.34
N ALA A 91 -1.72 6.57 15.66
CA ALA A 91 -0.83 7.59 16.23
C ALA A 91 -1.41 8.26 17.49
N ASP A 92 -2.73 8.39 17.59
CA ASP A 92 -3.44 8.94 18.75
C ASP A 92 -3.64 7.94 19.91
N GLY A 93 -3.14 6.70 19.78
CA GLY A 93 -3.29 5.63 20.77
C GLY A 93 -4.60 4.84 20.69
N SER A 94 -5.54 5.23 19.83
CA SER A 94 -6.77 4.47 19.60
C SER A 94 -6.53 3.23 18.73
N ALA A 95 -7.39 2.21 18.84
CA ALA A 95 -7.26 0.99 18.05
C ALA A 95 -7.98 1.15 16.69
N LEU A 96 -7.24 1.05 15.58
CA LEU A 96 -7.80 0.92 14.23
C LEU A 96 -8.10 -0.54 13.89
N LEU A 97 -7.19 -1.43 14.27
CA LEU A 97 -7.26 -2.86 14.04
C LEU A 97 -6.98 -3.60 15.36
N THR A 98 -7.55 -4.79 15.51
CA THR A 98 -7.07 -5.73 16.52
C THR A 98 -5.66 -6.20 16.18
N ARG A 99 -4.89 -6.66 17.18
CA ARG A 99 -3.57 -7.27 16.96
C ARG A 99 -3.61 -8.42 15.95
N SER A 100 -4.69 -9.21 15.96
CA SER A 100 -4.87 -10.31 15.00
C SER A 100 -5.05 -9.81 13.57
N GLN A 101 -5.87 -8.77 13.37
CA GLN A 101 -6.05 -8.15 12.04
C GLN A 101 -4.76 -7.49 11.54
N ALA A 102 -4.03 -6.77 12.40
CA ALA A 102 -2.74 -6.20 12.02
C ALA A 102 -1.73 -7.29 11.62
N LYS A 103 -1.70 -8.41 12.35
CA LYS A 103 -0.90 -9.60 11.98
C LYS A 103 -1.31 -10.15 10.60
N GLN A 104 -2.61 -10.24 10.32
CA GLN A 104 -3.11 -10.70 9.02
C GLN A 104 -2.69 -9.77 7.87
N VAL A 105 -2.79 -8.45 8.05
CA VAL A 105 -2.35 -7.48 7.05
C VAL A 105 -0.84 -7.62 6.79
N ASN A 106 -0.02 -7.67 7.85
CA ASN A 106 1.43 -7.86 7.71
C ASN A 106 1.77 -9.20 7.04
N ALA A 107 1.03 -10.28 7.32
CA ALA A 107 1.22 -11.56 6.64
C ALA A 107 0.94 -11.45 5.13
N VAL A 108 -0.17 -10.81 4.74
CA VAL A 108 -0.50 -10.60 3.32
C VAL A 108 0.54 -9.72 2.62
N MET A 109 1.02 -8.67 3.28
CA MET A 109 2.11 -7.84 2.76
C MET A 109 3.38 -8.67 2.54
N LEU A 110 3.76 -9.52 3.50
CA LEU A 110 4.94 -10.36 3.38
C LEU A 110 4.82 -11.38 2.23
N THR A 111 3.67 -12.02 2.06
CA THR A 111 3.52 -13.13 1.10
C THR A 111 3.16 -12.70 -0.31
N CYS A 112 2.50 -11.54 -0.47
CA CYS A 112 1.92 -11.12 -1.75
C CYS A 112 2.16 -9.64 -2.10
N GLY A 113 2.89 -8.89 -1.28
CA GLY A 113 2.91 -7.43 -1.38
C GLY A 113 3.84 -6.83 -2.44
N THR A 114 4.79 -7.61 -2.97
CA THR A 114 5.84 -7.14 -3.92
C THR A 114 5.78 -7.86 -5.28
N TYR A 115 4.55 -8.04 -5.80
CA TYR A 115 4.27 -8.69 -7.10
C TYR A 115 4.88 -10.11 -7.16
N ASP A 116 5.35 -10.53 -8.33
CA ASP A 116 5.98 -11.83 -8.58
C ASP A 116 7.34 -11.99 -7.85
N ALA A 117 7.79 -10.97 -7.11
CA ALA A 117 9.02 -10.99 -6.34
C ALA A 117 8.81 -11.21 -4.82
N ALA A 118 7.59 -11.51 -4.37
CA ALA A 118 7.30 -11.64 -2.93
C ALA A 118 8.22 -12.62 -2.19
N GLY A 119 8.50 -13.80 -2.77
CA GLY A 119 9.43 -14.76 -2.19
C GLY A 119 10.88 -14.26 -2.12
N GLU A 120 11.36 -13.58 -3.17
CA GLU A 120 12.71 -13.00 -3.17
C GLU A 120 12.82 -11.84 -2.19
N PHE A 121 11.80 -10.99 -2.11
CA PHE A 121 11.75 -9.87 -1.17
C PHE A 121 11.74 -10.38 0.27
N ALA A 122 10.96 -11.42 0.58
CA ALA A 122 10.96 -12.05 1.90
C ALA A 122 12.34 -12.66 2.23
N TYR A 123 13.01 -13.28 1.27
CA TYR A 123 14.34 -13.86 1.46
C TYR A 123 15.43 -12.80 1.68
N ARG A 124 15.42 -11.71 0.89
CA ARG A 124 16.48 -10.68 0.93
C ARG A 124 16.24 -9.64 2.01
N VAL A 125 15.03 -9.11 2.09
CA VAL A 125 14.68 -8.02 3.01
C VAL A 125 14.14 -8.57 4.33
N GLY A 126 13.30 -9.61 4.29
CA GLY A 126 12.78 -10.22 5.52
C GLY A 126 11.77 -9.36 6.27
N LEU A 127 11.01 -8.51 5.58
CA LEU A 127 9.98 -7.64 6.18
C LEU A 127 8.65 -7.71 5.40
N PRO A 128 7.49 -7.56 6.06
CA PRO A 128 6.23 -7.26 5.40
C PRO A 128 6.36 -6.01 4.51
N GLY A 129 6.18 -6.16 3.20
CA GLY A 129 6.36 -5.07 2.24
C GLY A 129 5.17 -4.88 1.30
N LYS A 130 4.93 -3.65 0.83
CA LYS A 130 4.02 -3.38 -0.30
C LYS A 130 4.71 -2.44 -1.28
N SER A 131 4.86 -2.88 -2.54
CA SER A 131 5.38 -2.05 -3.62
C SER A 131 4.27 -1.44 -4.48
N GLY A 132 4.58 -0.38 -5.22
CA GLY A 132 3.72 0.18 -6.25
C GLY A 132 4.51 0.50 -7.52
N VAL A 133 3.84 0.47 -8.67
CA VAL A 133 4.44 0.84 -9.97
C VAL A 133 4.90 2.29 -10.04
N GLY A 134 4.48 3.15 -9.11
CA GLY A 134 5.06 4.48 -8.92
C GLY A 134 6.50 4.47 -8.37
N GLY A 135 7.05 3.30 -8.02
CA GLY A 135 8.41 3.14 -7.50
C GLY A 135 8.52 3.20 -5.97
N GLY A 136 7.40 3.36 -5.26
CA GLY A 136 7.33 3.36 -3.80
C GLY A 136 7.30 1.94 -3.22
N ILE A 137 7.95 1.73 -2.08
CA ILE A 137 7.84 0.52 -1.26
C ILE A 137 7.66 0.92 0.20
N ILE A 138 6.61 0.43 0.84
CA ILE A 138 6.42 0.51 2.30
C ILE A 138 6.86 -0.83 2.88
N ALA A 139 7.66 -0.82 3.96
CA ALA A 139 8.05 -2.01 4.70
C ALA A 139 7.80 -1.82 6.20
N ILE A 140 7.27 -2.85 6.87
CA ILE A 140 6.90 -2.78 8.29
C ILE A 140 7.92 -3.57 9.10
N VAL A 141 8.47 -2.97 10.15
CA VAL A 141 9.23 -3.66 11.20
C VAL A 141 8.33 -3.78 12.43
N PRO A 142 7.65 -4.93 12.65
CA PRO A 142 6.67 -5.06 13.72
C PRO A 142 7.27 -4.76 15.10
N GLY A 143 6.63 -3.88 15.87
CA GLY A 143 7.08 -3.44 17.19
C GLY A 143 8.06 -2.26 17.18
N GLU A 144 8.66 -1.93 16.03
CA GLU A 144 9.76 -0.96 15.95
C GLU A 144 9.40 0.27 15.12
N CYS A 145 9.25 0.10 13.80
CA CYS A 145 9.08 1.23 12.89
C CYS A 145 8.46 0.82 11.55
N THR A 146 8.19 1.83 10.72
CA THR A 146 7.82 1.66 9.33
C THR A 146 8.84 2.39 8.45
N LEU A 147 9.18 1.78 7.33
CA LEU A 147 10.11 2.30 6.34
C LEU A 147 9.34 2.60 5.05
N CYS A 148 9.72 3.67 4.37
CA CYS A 148 9.29 3.93 3.00
C CYS A 148 10.49 4.34 2.15
N VAL A 149 10.61 3.72 0.99
CA VAL A 149 11.60 4.07 -0.03
C VAL A 149 10.88 4.39 -1.33
N TRP A 150 11.46 5.27 -2.14
CA TRP A 150 10.95 5.59 -3.46
C TRP A 150 12.09 5.75 -4.46
N SER A 151 11.99 5.05 -5.58
CA SER A 151 12.80 5.30 -6.76
C SER A 151 12.08 4.77 -7.99
N PRO A 152 11.91 5.56 -9.05
CA PRO A 152 11.09 5.20 -10.21
C PRO A 152 11.70 4.12 -11.11
N GLY A 153 12.98 3.78 -10.93
CA GLY A 153 13.65 2.73 -11.71
C GLY A 153 13.18 1.34 -11.31
N LEU A 154 12.26 0.75 -12.08
CA LEU A 154 11.69 -0.58 -11.82
C LEU A 154 12.46 -1.71 -12.52
N ASP A 155 12.44 -2.89 -11.90
CA ASP A 155 12.84 -4.14 -12.55
C ASP A 155 11.73 -4.68 -13.47
N ARG A 156 11.99 -5.81 -14.14
CA ARG A 156 11.02 -6.47 -15.03
C ARG A 156 9.76 -6.98 -14.32
N ARG A 157 9.74 -7.03 -12.99
CA ARG A 157 8.60 -7.47 -12.17
C ARG A 157 7.84 -6.29 -11.55
N GLY A 158 8.24 -5.06 -11.86
CA GLY A 158 7.57 -3.84 -11.40
C GLY A 158 8.00 -3.34 -10.02
N ASN A 159 9.11 -3.83 -9.47
CA ASN A 159 9.63 -3.37 -8.17
C ASN A 159 10.79 -2.39 -8.34
N SER A 160 10.88 -1.39 -7.46
CA SER A 160 11.98 -0.42 -7.46
C SER A 160 13.32 -1.09 -7.16
N VAL A 161 14.26 -1.03 -8.10
CA VAL A 161 15.58 -1.68 -7.97
C VAL A 161 16.37 -1.06 -6.80
N ALA A 162 16.47 0.26 -6.79
CA ALA A 162 17.18 1.00 -5.74
C ALA A 162 16.44 0.90 -4.39
N GLY A 163 15.10 0.89 -4.40
CA GLY A 163 14.30 0.74 -3.19
C GLY A 163 14.53 -0.60 -2.51
N VAL A 164 14.47 -1.71 -3.26
CA VAL A 164 14.74 -3.05 -2.70
C VAL A 164 16.17 -3.15 -2.17
N ALA A 165 17.16 -2.64 -2.92
CA ALA A 165 18.56 -2.65 -2.47
C ALA A 165 18.79 -1.84 -1.19
N ALA A 166 18.12 -0.70 -1.03
CA ALA A 166 18.20 0.11 0.18
C ALA A 166 17.60 -0.61 1.39
N LEU A 167 16.44 -1.28 1.22
CA LEU A 167 15.80 -2.05 2.29
C LEU A 167 16.63 -3.27 2.70
N ASP A 168 17.16 -4.03 1.73
CA ASP A 168 18.07 -5.16 1.95
C ASP A 168 19.33 -4.71 2.73
N ARG A 169 19.91 -3.57 2.34
CA ARG A 169 21.06 -3.00 3.06
C ARG A 169 20.69 -2.56 4.48
N PHE A 170 19.52 -1.97 4.67
CA PHE A 170 19.04 -1.55 5.99
C PHE A 170 18.89 -2.75 6.93
N THR A 171 18.22 -3.81 6.51
CA THR A 171 18.00 -5.00 7.36
C THR A 171 19.30 -5.73 7.64
N THR A 172 20.21 -5.81 6.66
CA THR A 172 21.57 -6.34 6.85
C THR A 172 22.37 -5.55 7.89
N LEU A 173 22.29 -4.21 7.86
CA LEU A 173 23.05 -3.35 8.77
C LEU A 173 22.48 -3.31 10.20
N THR A 174 21.16 -3.42 10.33
CA THR A 174 20.46 -3.25 11.61
C THR A 174 20.13 -4.58 12.29
N GLY A 175 20.13 -5.69 11.55
CA GLY A 175 19.62 -6.98 12.03
C GLY A 175 18.10 -7.05 12.14
N LEU A 176 17.37 -6.02 11.67
CA LEU A 176 15.92 -5.97 11.73
C LEU A 176 15.31 -6.78 10.58
N SER A 177 15.00 -8.03 10.86
CA SER A 177 14.30 -8.99 9.99
C SER A 177 13.24 -9.72 10.82
N VAL A 178 12.14 -10.16 10.20
CA VAL A 178 11.16 -11.04 10.87
C VAL A 178 11.59 -12.52 10.87
N PHE A 179 12.69 -12.84 10.18
CA PHE A 179 13.34 -14.16 10.12
C PHE A 179 14.72 -14.11 10.76
#